data_AF-A0A816Q3F5-F1
#
_entry.id   AF-A0A816Q3F5-F1
#
_cell.length_a   1.000
_cell.length_b   1.000
_cell.length_c   1.000
_cell.angle_alpha   90.00
_cell.angle_beta   90.00
_cell.angle_gamma   90.00
#
_symmetry.space_group_name_H-M   'P 1'
#
loop_
_entity.id
_entity.type
_entity.pdbx_description
1 polymer ?
#
loop_
_entity_poly.entity_id
_entity_poly.type
_entity_poly.pdbx_seq_one_letter_code
_entity_poly.pdbx_strand_id
1 'polypeptide(L)'
;MRIKTNEYFTIFYEGVRGEAKLLTNEPSLPRTRKPPSRFVDSLPTSLSYESIYDLYHDEYFEIINNILNSLDSRFKQSIFPLLCKVEQFILSTANGTQDCDDAINIIDIDEFLTDDINVDRLNLELMMLPDYFSSINKEKKLGLKKITKISTVCELLNAQQLGKTMFYEYCKLITLYLTVPVTTATAERSFSVLNRIKTYLRCTMSQQRLNHVIIPHIHKDKLDLLDLNSVCSDFISKNENRKTFFGAV
;
A
#
# COMPACT_ATOMS: atom_id res chain seq x y z
N MET A 1 -12.27 5.48 -18.54
CA MET A 1 -12.61 4.24 -19.28
C MET A 1 -12.69 4.51 -20.79
N ARG A 2 -11.65 5.15 -21.39
CA ARG A 2 -11.60 5.44 -22.85
C ARG A 2 -10.80 4.42 -23.66
N ILE A 3 -10.05 3.55 -22.98
CA ILE A 3 -9.07 2.60 -23.56
C ILE A 3 -9.75 1.28 -24.00
N LYS A 4 -11.00 1.05 -23.57
CA LYS A 4 -11.80 -0.15 -23.81
C LYS A 4 -12.70 -0.07 -25.05
N THR A 5 -12.36 0.78 -26.01
CA THR A 5 -13.13 0.89 -27.26
C THR A 5 -12.38 0.24 -28.41
N ASN A 6 -13.13 -0.37 -29.32
CA ASN A 6 -12.56 -1.01 -30.51
C ASN A 6 -11.75 -0.02 -31.36
N GLU A 7 -12.18 1.24 -31.40
CA GLU A 7 -11.47 2.34 -32.09
C GLU A 7 -10.07 2.61 -31.52
N TYR A 8 -9.88 2.45 -30.21
CA TYR A 8 -8.54 2.62 -29.62
C TYR A 8 -7.66 1.40 -29.90
N PHE A 9 -8.24 0.20 -29.92
CA PHE A 9 -7.50 -0.99 -30.32
C PHE A 9 -7.04 -0.91 -31.77
N THR A 10 -7.87 -0.44 -32.71
CA THR A 10 -7.46 -0.30 -34.12
C THR A 10 -6.28 0.66 -34.27
N ILE A 11 -6.32 1.81 -33.60
CA ILE A 11 -5.22 2.79 -33.60
C ILE A 11 -3.95 2.19 -33.00
N PHE A 12 -4.07 1.49 -31.86
CA PHE A 12 -2.95 0.82 -31.21
C PHE A 12 -2.33 -0.26 -32.10
N TYR A 13 -3.16 -1.11 -32.70
CA TYR A 13 -2.73 -2.20 -33.58
C TYR A 13 -2.02 -1.68 -34.82
N GLU A 14 -2.54 -0.64 -35.47
CA GLU A 14 -1.91 -0.01 -36.63
C GLU A 14 -0.57 0.65 -36.28
N GLY A 15 -0.48 1.33 -35.13
CA GLY A 15 0.76 1.92 -34.63
C GLY A 15 1.85 0.86 -34.37
N VAL A 16 1.50 -0.20 -33.63
CA VAL A 16 2.43 -1.30 -33.32
C VAL A 16 2.86 -2.02 -34.59
N ARG A 17 1.94 -2.28 -35.54
CA ARG A 17 2.28 -2.89 -36.83
C ARG A 17 3.19 -1.98 -37.67
N GLY A 18 3.06 -0.66 -37.55
CA GLY A 18 3.95 0.31 -38.18
C GLY A 18 5.39 0.19 -37.70
N GLU A 19 5.60 0.12 -36.38
CA GLU A 19 6.93 0.02 -35.77
C GLU A 19 7.54 -1.40 -35.90
N ALA A 20 6.72 -2.44 -35.76
CA ALA A 20 7.16 -3.83 -35.78
C ALA A 20 7.68 -4.31 -37.14
N LYS A 21 7.29 -3.65 -38.25
CA LYS A 21 7.81 -3.92 -39.60
C LYS A 21 9.33 -3.88 -39.70
N LEU A 22 10.00 -3.13 -38.82
CA LEU A 22 11.45 -2.99 -38.79
C LEU A 22 12.14 -4.01 -37.87
N LEU A 23 11.39 -4.71 -37.01
CA LEU A 23 11.93 -5.52 -35.92
C LEU A 23 11.69 -7.03 -36.11
N THR A 24 10.58 -7.43 -36.71
CA THR A 24 10.16 -8.84 -36.77
C THR A 24 9.38 -9.17 -38.05
N ASN A 25 9.32 -10.47 -38.38
CA ASN A 25 8.46 -10.98 -39.46
C ASN A 25 6.97 -10.77 -39.14
N GLU A 26 6.11 -10.91 -40.17
CA GLU A 26 4.67 -10.79 -39.99
C GLU A 26 4.13 -11.84 -38.99
N PRO A 27 3.18 -11.45 -38.12
CA PRO A 27 2.61 -12.35 -37.14
C PRO A 27 1.86 -13.51 -37.82
N SER A 28 1.92 -14.70 -37.22
CA SER A 28 1.24 -15.90 -37.71
C SER A 28 0.34 -16.47 -36.63
N LEU A 29 -0.82 -17.01 -37.00
CA LEU A 29 -1.71 -17.65 -36.03
C LEU A 29 -1.03 -18.84 -35.33
N PRO A 30 -1.26 -19.03 -34.01
CA PRO A 30 -0.79 -20.20 -33.29
C PRO A 30 -1.32 -21.49 -33.92
N ARG A 31 -0.48 -22.52 -33.95
CA ARG A 31 -0.88 -23.83 -34.47
C ARG A 31 -2.00 -24.41 -33.60
N THR A 32 -3.19 -24.57 -34.17
CA THR A 32 -4.29 -25.25 -33.52
C THR A 32 -3.96 -26.74 -33.35
N ARG A 33 -4.14 -27.27 -32.14
CA ARG A 33 -4.01 -28.69 -31.85
C ARG A 33 -5.40 -29.25 -31.62
N LYS A 34 -5.76 -30.30 -32.36
CA LYS A 34 -7.00 -31.03 -32.08
C LYS A 34 -6.88 -31.71 -30.72
N PRO A 35 -7.85 -31.54 -29.81
CA PRO A 35 -7.85 -32.26 -28.55
C PRO A 35 -7.97 -33.78 -28.80
N PRO A 36 -7.43 -34.63 -27.91
CA PRO A 36 -7.59 -36.08 -28.00
C PRO A 36 -9.07 -36.48 -28.02
N SER A 37 -9.45 -37.50 -28.81
CA SER A 37 -10.85 -37.89 -29.06
C SER A 37 -11.70 -38.11 -27.79
N ARG A 38 -11.08 -38.62 -26.72
CA ARG A 38 -11.70 -38.82 -25.39
C ARG A 38 -12.23 -37.55 -24.70
N PHE A 39 -11.87 -36.37 -25.19
CA PHE A 39 -12.22 -35.07 -24.62
C PHE A 39 -13.14 -34.23 -25.52
N VAL A 40 -13.59 -34.77 -26.66
CA VAL A 40 -14.32 -34.00 -27.68
C VAL A 40 -15.75 -33.66 -27.26
N ASP A 41 -16.39 -34.51 -26.45
CA ASP A 41 -17.80 -34.33 -26.07
C ASP A 41 -18.02 -33.40 -24.85
N SER A 42 -16.95 -32.94 -24.20
CA SER A 42 -17.05 -32.23 -22.90
C SER A 42 -16.21 -30.96 -22.76
N LEU A 43 -15.40 -30.58 -23.77
CA LEU A 43 -14.70 -29.30 -23.76
C LEU A 43 -15.37 -28.28 -24.70
N PRO A 44 -15.38 -26.98 -24.31
CA PRO A 44 -15.69 -25.91 -25.27
C PRO A 44 -14.74 -26.03 -26.46
N THR A 45 -15.26 -25.79 -27.67
CA THR A 45 -14.49 -25.70 -28.91
C THR A 45 -13.22 -24.89 -28.64
N SER A 46 -12.04 -25.49 -28.87
CA SER A 46 -10.76 -24.81 -28.70
C SER A 46 -10.80 -23.44 -29.38
N LEU A 47 -10.39 -22.37 -28.68
CA LEU A 47 -10.29 -21.00 -29.22
C LEU A 47 -9.50 -21.03 -30.53
N SER A 48 -10.21 -21.09 -31.65
CA SER A 48 -9.64 -20.99 -32.99
C SER A 48 -9.94 -19.59 -33.50
N TYR A 49 -8.90 -18.78 -33.61
CA TYR A 49 -9.02 -17.43 -34.14
C TYR A 49 -9.06 -17.47 -35.67
N GLU A 50 -10.03 -16.79 -36.28
CA GLU A 50 -10.15 -16.68 -37.74
C GLU A 50 -9.14 -15.69 -38.31
N SER A 51 -8.80 -14.64 -37.56
CA SER A 51 -7.82 -13.61 -37.94
C SER A 51 -6.80 -13.35 -36.84
N ILE A 52 -5.59 -12.94 -37.25
CA ILE A 52 -4.54 -12.43 -36.34
C ILE A 52 -5.03 -11.18 -35.59
N TYR A 53 -5.88 -10.39 -36.25
CA TYR A 53 -6.48 -9.20 -35.65
C TYR A 53 -7.35 -9.58 -34.44
N ASP A 54 -8.15 -10.66 -34.56
CA ASP A 54 -9.05 -11.11 -33.48
C ASP A 54 -8.28 -11.69 -32.30
N LEU A 55 -7.18 -12.42 -32.58
CA LEU A 55 -6.29 -12.92 -31.54
C LEU A 55 -5.71 -11.78 -30.69
N TYR A 56 -5.13 -10.77 -31.34
CA TYR A 56 -4.56 -9.63 -30.61
C TYR A 56 -5.61 -8.73 -29.99
N HIS A 57 -6.81 -8.67 -30.56
CA HIS A 57 -7.94 -7.97 -29.98
C HIS A 57 -8.30 -8.59 -28.63
N ASP A 58 -8.53 -9.91 -28.60
CA ASP A 58 -8.85 -10.62 -27.37
C ASP A 58 -7.73 -10.53 -26.34
N GLU A 59 -6.45 -10.71 -26.74
CA GLU A 59 -5.30 -10.55 -25.84
C GLU A 59 -5.21 -9.13 -25.26
N TYR A 60 -5.43 -8.10 -26.09
CA TYR A 60 -5.41 -6.70 -25.65
C TYR A 60 -6.48 -6.42 -24.59
N PHE A 61 -7.72 -6.88 -24.83
CA PHE A 61 -8.79 -6.71 -23.87
C PHE A 61 -8.59 -7.54 -22.61
N GLU A 62 -8.04 -8.75 -22.72
CA GLU A 62 -7.69 -9.59 -21.57
C GLU A 62 -6.65 -8.91 -20.68
N ILE A 63 -5.58 -8.37 -21.27
CA ILE A 63 -4.54 -7.64 -20.53
C ILE A 63 -5.14 -6.42 -19.84
N ILE A 64 -5.96 -5.63 -20.54
CA ILE A 64 -6.62 -4.45 -19.93
C ILE A 64 -7.57 -4.87 -18.82
N ASN A 65 -8.35 -5.93 -19.01
CA ASN A 65 -9.23 -6.47 -17.99
C ASN A 65 -8.43 -6.90 -16.77
N ASN A 66 -7.32 -7.61 -16.95
CA ASN A 66 -6.46 -8.05 -15.86
C ASN A 66 -5.85 -6.86 -15.11
N ILE A 67 -5.40 -5.82 -15.82
CA ILE A 67 -4.89 -4.59 -15.20
C ILE A 67 -6.00 -3.89 -14.41
N LEU A 68 -7.19 -3.72 -15.00
CA LEU A 68 -8.32 -3.08 -14.32
C LEU A 68 -8.77 -3.87 -13.10
N ASN A 69 -8.85 -5.20 -13.19
CA ASN A 69 -9.18 -6.08 -12.07
C ASN A 69 -8.10 -6.03 -10.99
N SER A 70 -6.83 -5.93 -11.36
CA SER A 70 -5.72 -5.76 -10.42
C SER A 70 -5.79 -4.41 -9.71
N LEU A 71 -6.15 -3.34 -10.42
CA LEU A 71 -6.39 -2.03 -9.82
C LEU A 71 -7.61 -2.05 -8.89
N ASP A 72 -8.71 -2.64 -9.34
CA ASP A 72 -9.93 -2.74 -8.56
C ASP A 72 -9.73 -3.56 -7.29
N SER A 73 -9.10 -4.73 -7.36
CA SER A 73 -8.77 -5.54 -6.19
C SER A 73 -7.82 -4.84 -5.22
N ARG A 74 -6.90 -3.99 -5.73
CA ARG A 74 -5.95 -3.24 -4.91
C ARG A 74 -6.57 -2.02 -4.23
N PHE A 75 -7.50 -1.32 -4.88
CA PHE A 75 -8.04 -0.04 -4.37
C PHE A 75 -9.49 -0.13 -3.84
N LYS A 76 -10.27 -1.16 -4.19
CA LYS A 76 -11.62 -1.40 -3.64
C LYS A 76 -11.57 -2.34 -2.42
N GLN A 77 -10.61 -2.09 -1.53
CA GLN A 77 -10.51 -2.84 -0.28
C GLN A 77 -11.57 -2.34 0.72
N SER A 78 -12.06 -3.23 1.59
CA SER A 78 -13.06 -2.89 2.63
C SER A 78 -12.62 -1.77 3.57
N ILE A 79 -11.31 -1.58 3.74
CA ILE A 79 -10.73 -0.54 4.58
C ILE A 79 -10.77 0.86 3.95
N PHE A 80 -10.86 0.96 2.62
CA PHE A 80 -10.81 2.26 1.94
C PHE A 80 -12.04 3.15 2.27
N PRO A 81 -13.29 2.64 2.25
CA PRO A 81 -14.43 3.39 2.75
C PRO A 81 -14.29 3.84 4.20
N LEU A 82 -13.69 3.02 5.07
CA LEU A 82 -13.42 3.37 6.47
C LEU A 82 -12.44 4.55 6.54
N LEU A 83 -11.32 4.48 5.82
CA LEU A 83 -10.34 5.57 5.77
C LEU A 83 -10.96 6.88 5.25
N CYS A 84 -11.81 6.81 4.23
CA CYS A 84 -12.54 7.99 3.74
C CYS A 84 -13.46 8.59 4.80
N LYS A 85 -14.16 7.76 5.59
CA LYS A 85 -15.00 8.23 6.72
C LYS A 85 -14.15 8.90 7.80
N VAL A 86 -13.02 8.27 8.17
CA VAL A 86 -12.09 8.82 9.17
C VAL A 86 -11.50 10.16 8.70
N GLU A 87 -11.11 10.28 7.43
CA GLU A 87 -10.63 11.54 6.86
C GLU A 87 -11.71 12.62 6.87
N GLN A 88 -12.93 12.28 6.44
CA GLN A 88 -14.06 13.21 6.48
C GLN A 88 -14.33 13.70 7.90
N PHE A 89 -14.26 12.81 8.88
CA PHE A 89 -14.42 13.10 10.30
C PHE A 89 -13.32 14.01 10.85
N ILE A 90 -12.05 13.74 10.53
CA ILE A 90 -10.93 14.61 10.91
C ILE A 90 -11.14 16.02 10.36
N LEU A 91 -11.62 16.16 9.12
CA LEU A 91 -11.81 17.46 8.48
C LEU A 91 -13.07 18.21 8.94
N SER A 92 -14.18 17.51 9.17
CA SER A 92 -15.42 18.10 9.68
C SER A 92 -15.27 18.59 11.11
N THR A 93 -14.60 17.82 11.97
CA THR A 93 -14.30 18.20 13.35
C THR A 93 -13.35 19.39 13.40
N ALA A 94 -12.33 19.42 12.54
CA ALA A 94 -11.46 20.59 12.39
C ALA A 94 -12.20 21.88 12.00
N ASN A 95 -13.32 21.77 11.29
CA ASN A 95 -14.13 22.92 10.88
C ASN A 95 -15.30 23.22 11.85
N GLY A 96 -15.50 22.42 12.90
CA GLY A 96 -16.62 22.57 13.84
C GLY A 96 -17.99 22.31 13.22
N THR A 97 -18.07 21.53 12.13
CA THR A 97 -19.32 21.29 11.39
C THR A 97 -20.05 20.00 11.77
N GLN A 98 -19.52 19.20 12.69
CA GLN A 98 -20.08 17.89 13.05
C GLN A 98 -20.48 17.81 14.53
N ASP A 99 -21.61 17.14 14.77
CA ASP A 99 -22.08 16.71 16.09
C ASP A 99 -21.27 15.49 16.58
N CYS A 100 -21.05 15.41 17.89
CA CYS A 100 -20.21 14.42 18.56
C CYS A 100 -20.65 12.95 18.33
N ASP A 101 -21.90 12.72 17.95
CA ASP A 101 -22.52 11.39 17.80
C ASP A 101 -21.93 10.59 16.62
N ASP A 102 -21.33 11.26 15.62
CA ASP A 102 -20.65 10.59 14.51
C ASP A 102 -19.30 9.96 14.92
N ALA A 103 -18.67 10.43 16.01
CA ALA A 103 -17.39 9.91 16.51
C ALA A 103 -17.54 8.46 17.00
N ILE A 104 -18.63 8.20 17.73
CA ILE A 104 -18.98 6.89 18.29
C ILE A 104 -19.23 5.91 17.13
N ASN A 105 -19.95 6.34 16.10
CA ASN A 105 -20.22 5.53 14.91
C ASN A 105 -18.97 5.20 14.06
N ILE A 106 -17.86 5.95 14.19
CA ILE A 106 -16.59 5.65 13.50
C ILE A 106 -15.75 4.68 14.31
N ILE A 107 -15.79 4.80 15.64
CA ILE A 107 -15.06 3.94 16.59
C ILE A 107 -15.75 2.57 16.71
N ASP A 108 -17.08 2.52 16.58
CA ASP A 108 -17.88 1.28 16.55
C ASP A 108 -17.62 0.41 15.30
N ILE A 109 -16.83 0.86 14.32
CA ILE A 109 -16.60 0.11 13.06
C ILE A 109 -15.45 -0.90 13.18
N ASP A 110 -14.62 -0.91 14.23
CA ASP A 110 -13.61 -1.95 14.38
C ASP A 110 -13.16 -2.18 15.83
N GLU A 111 -13.22 -3.44 16.27
CA GLU A 111 -12.63 -3.99 17.50
C GLU A 111 -11.10 -3.70 17.58
N PHE A 112 -10.49 -3.29 16.46
CA PHE A 112 -9.08 -2.96 16.32
C PHE A 112 -8.70 -1.54 16.78
N LEU A 113 -9.64 -0.60 16.86
CA LEU A 113 -9.36 0.81 17.18
C LEU A 113 -9.82 1.23 18.57
N THR A 114 -10.74 0.48 19.15
CA THR A 114 -11.36 0.74 20.46
C THR A 114 -10.35 0.69 21.60
N ASP A 115 -9.33 -0.18 21.52
CA ASP A 115 -8.32 -0.32 22.57
C ASP A 115 -7.28 0.80 22.55
N ASP A 116 -7.05 1.41 21.38
CA ASP A 116 -5.99 2.40 21.20
C ASP A 116 -6.43 3.83 21.57
N ILE A 117 -7.73 4.14 21.50
CA ILE A 117 -8.26 5.51 21.63
C ILE A 117 -9.21 5.63 22.82
N ASN A 118 -8.95 6.60 23.69
CA ASN A 118 -9.89 6.95 24.75
C ASN A 118 -11.00 7.88 24.21
N VAL A 119 -12.19 7.31 24.02
CA VAL A 119 -13.35 7.99 23.40
C VAL A 119 -13.81 9.21 24.20
N ASP A 120 -13.88 9.09 25.53
CA ASP A 120 -14.34 10.18 26.40
C ASP A 120 -13.41 11.40 26.29
N ARG A 121 -12.11 11.14 26.32
CA ARG A 121 -11.09 12.19 26.18
C ARG A 121 -11.09 12.77 24.78
N LEU A 122 -11.23 11.93 23.75
CA LEU A 122 -11.34 12.39 22.37
C LEU A 122 -12.53 13.33 22.20
N ASN A 123 -13.70 13.01 22.74
CA ASN A 123 -14.89 13.86 22.65
C ASN A 123 -14.66 15.26 23.24
N LEU A 124 -14.01 15.35 24.40
CA LEU A 124 -13.64 16.62 25.00
C LEU A 124 -12.65 17.41 24.13
N GLU A 125 -11.65 16.72 23.58
CA GLU A 125 -10.67 17.32 22.66
C GLU A 125 -11.36 17.87 21.41
N LEU A 126 -12.30 17.13 20.82
CA LEU A 126 -13.04 17.52 19.61
C LEU A 126 -13.91 18.77 19.83
N MET A 127 -14.49 18.95 21.01
CA MET A 127 -15.27 20.16 21.34
C MET A 127 -14.42 21.43 21.38
N MET A 128 -13.17 21.31 21.86
CA MET A 128 -12.26 22.46 22.04
C MET A 128 -11.47 22.82 20.76
N LEU A 129 -11.40 21.89 19.82
CA LEU A 129 -10.50 21.93 18.67
C LEU A 129 -10.84 23.02 17.63
N PRO A 130 -12.12 23.28 17.27
CA PRO A 130 -12.46 24.37 16.36
C PRO A 130 -12.04 25.75 16.90
N ASP A 131 -12.26 25.98 18.19
CA ASP A 131 -11.90 27.24 18.85
C ASP A 131 -10.39 27.44 18.89
N TYR A 132 -9.65 26.36 19.18
CA TYR A 132 -8.18 26.35 19.13
C TYR A 132 -7.65 26.69 17.73
N PHE A 133 -8.17 26.05 16.68
CA PHE A 133 -7.77 26.36 15.30
C PHE A 133 -8.18 27.76 14.86
N SER A 134 -9.35 28.26 15.28
CA SER A 134 -9.77 29.63 14.99
C SER A 134 -8.83 30.66 15.62
N SER A 135 -8.34 30.37 16.84
CA SER A 135 -7.42 31.23 17.58
C SER A 135 -6.06 31.31 16.88
N ILE A 136 -5.51 30.18 16.45
CA ILE A 136 -4.25 30.14 15.69
C ILE A 136 -4.40 30.82 14.32
N ASN A 137 -5.52 30.62 13.65
CA ASN A 137 -5.79 31.25 12.35
C ASN A 137 -5.80 32.79 12.46
N LYS A 138 -6.36 33.33 13.56
CA LYS A 138 -6.31 34.77 13.89
C LYS A 138 -4.90 35.22 14.26
N GLU A 139 -4.22 34.50 15.15
CA GLU A 139 -2.88 34.83 15.64
C GLU A 139 -1.85 34.89 14.51
N LYS A 140 -1.85 33.86 13.64
CA LYS A 140 -0.92 33.74 12.51
C LYS A 140 -1.42 34.43 11.23
N LYS A 141 -2.59 35.07 11.25
CA LYS A 141 -3.23 35.74 10.10
C LYS A 141 -3.26 34.88 8.83
N LEU A 142 -3.61 33.60 8.96
CA LEU A 142 -3.56 32.63 7.86
C LEU A 142 -4.74 32.79 6.86
N GLY A 143 -5.82 33.45 7.27
CA GLY A 143 -6.98 33.73 6.40
C GLY A 143 -7.74 32.48 5.96
N LEU A 144 -7.62 31.37 6.69
CA LEU A 144 -8.25 30.10 6.35
C LEU A 144 -9.76 30.18 6.61
N LYS A 145 -10.58 29.92 5.59
CA LYS A 145 -12.05 29.84 5.72
C LYS A 145 -12.54 28.42 6.03
N LYS A 146 -11.84 27.42 5.51
CA LYS A 146 -12.15 26.00 5.71
C LYS A 146 -10.86 25.18 5.61
N ILE A 147 -10.72 24.21 6.52
CA ILE A 147 -9.65 23.23 6.53
C ILE A 147 -10.07 22.08 5.60
N THR A 148 -9.28 21.83 4.56
CA THR A 148 -9.58 20.80 3.54
C THR A 148 -8.52 19.71 3.44
N LYS A 149 -7.37 19.90 4.09
CA LYS A 149 -6.24 18.96 4.02
C LYS A 149 -5.82 18.53 5.41
N ILE A 150 -5.48 17.24 5.56
CA ILE A 150 -4.91 16.74 6.82
C ILE A 150 -3.57 17.39 7.14
N SER A 151 -2.76 17.73 6.11
CA SER A 151 -1.49 18.45 6.31
C SER A 151 -1.70 19.78 7.05
N THR A 152 -2.76 20.51 6.70
CA THR A 152 -3.08 21.79 7.36
C THR A 152 -3.51 21.59 8.81
N VAL A 153 -4.21 20.49 9.13
CA VAL A 153 -4.53 20.12 10.52
C VAL A 153 -3.24 19.87 11.31
N CYS A 154 -2.31 19.09 10.75
CA CYS A 154 -1.02 18.83 11.38
C CYS A 154 -0.21 20.11 11.60
N GLU A 155 -0.18 21.03 10.64
CA GLU A 155 0.50 22.32 10.76
C GLU A 155 -0.10 23.19 11.89
N LEU A 156 -1.42 23.21 12.02
CA LEU A 156 -2.11 23.93 13.09
C LEU A 156 -1.86 23.31 14.47
N LEU A 157 -1.85 21.97 14.57
CA LEU A 157 -1.49 21.29 15.82
C LEU A 157 -0.03 21.52 16.21
N ASN A 158 0.87 21.61 15.23
CA ASN A 158 2.29 21.91 15.42
C ASN A 158 2.57 23.41 15.61
N ALA A 159 1.57 24.27 15.41
CA ALA A 159 1.74 25.71 15.42
C ALA A 159 2.16 26.26 16.79
N GLN A 160 1.76 25.57 17.86
CA GLN A 160 2.06 25.88 19.26
C GLN A 160 2.63 24.64 19.96
N GLN A 161 3.54 24.85 20.91
CA GLN A 161 4.30 23.77 21.55
C GLN A 161 3.42 22.77 22.33
N LEU A 162 2.28 23.25 22.84
CA LEU A 162 1.32 22.49 23.65
C LEU A 162 0.20 21.84 22.81
N GLY A 163 0.10 22.12 21.51
CA GLY A 163 -1.00 21.62 20.68
C GLY A 163 -1.09 20.10 20.66
N LYS A 164 0.06 19.41 20.52
CA LYS A 164 0.12 17.94 20.55
C LYS A 164 -0.25 17.33 21.90
N THR A 165 0.09 18.01 23.00
CA THR A 165 -0.16 17.50 24.35
C THR A 165 -1.61 17.73 24.77
N MET A 166 -2.21 18.83 24.32
CA MET A 166 -3.61 19.16 24.59
C MET A 166 -4.56 18.27 23.79
N PHE A 167 -4.25 18.00 22.52
CA PHE A 167 -5.08 17.20 21.60
C PHE A 167 -4.42 15.84 21.33
N TYR A 168 -4.13 15.10 22.40
CA TYR A 168 -3.33 13.87 22.31
C TYR A 168 -4.08 12.74 21.61
N GLU A 169 -5.35 12.51 21.94
CA GLU A 169 -6.14 11.44 21.32
C GLU A 169 -6.46 11.78 19.87
N TYR A 170 -6.72 13.06 19.57
CA TYR A 170 -6.87 13.50 18.18
C TYR A 170 -5.59 13.33 17.36
N CYS A 171 -4.41 13.65 17.93
CA CYS A 171 -3.12 13.39 17.29
C CYS A 171 -2.90 11.88 17.08
N LYS A 172 -3.32 11.04 18.04
CA LYS A 172 -3.23 9.59 17.92
C LYS A 172 -4.11 9.08 16.77
N LEU A 173 -5.35 9.58 16.65
CA LEU A 173 -6.24 9.25 15.54
C LEU A 173 -5.63 9.61 14.17
N ILE A 174 -5.05 10.81 14.04
CA ILE A 174 -4.35 11.21 12.80
C ILE A 174 -3.14 10.31 12.54
N THR A 175 -2.36 9.98 13.57
CA THR A 175 -1.19 9.11 13.44
C THR A 175 -1.60 7.74 12.93
N LEU A 176 -2.64 7.17 13.53
CA LEU A 176 -3.18 5.90 13.11
C LEU A 176 -3.63 5.96 11.64
N TYR A 177 -4.44 6.95 11.25
CA TYR A 177 -4.83 7.16 9.85
C TYR A 177 -3.63 7.22 8.89
N LEU A 178 -2.54 7.91 9.26
CA LEU A 178 -1.33 8.02 8.44
C LEU A 178 -0.48 6.73 8.41
N THR A 179 -0.62 5.86 9.41
CA THR A 179 0.12 4.59 9.50
C THR A 179 -0.59 3.42 8.84
N VAL A 180 -1.91 3.50 8.63
CA VAL A 180 -2.65 2.41 7.97
C VAL A 180 -2.12 2.23 6.55
N PRO A 181 -1.62 1.03 6.21
CA PRO A 181 -1.14 0.76 4.87
C PRO A 181 -2.32 0.79 3.90
N VAL A 182 -2.34 1.79 3.02
CA VAL A 182 -3.36 1.93 1.97
C VAL A 182 -3.30 0.78 0.95
N THR A 183 -2.16 0.07 0.86
CA THR A 183 -2.01 -1.08 -0.03
C THR A 183 -1.17 -2.19 0.58
N THR A 184 -1.38 -3.41 0.10
CA THR A 184 -0.62 -4.63 0.46
C THR A 184 0.81 -4.67 -0.10
N ALA A 185 1.27 -3.64 -0.81
CA ALA A 185 2.54 -3.67 -1.54
C ALA A 185 3.76 -3.91 -0.64
N THR A 186 3.75 -3.42 0.61
CA THR A 186 4.82 -3.67 1.58
C THR A 186 4.86 -5.14 2.02
N ALA A 187 3.70 -5.75 2.23
CA ALA A 187 3.56 -7.17 2.52
C ALA A 187 3.97 -8.02 1.31
N GLU A 188 3.48 -7.69 0.10
CA GLU A 188 3.85 -8.37 -1.16
C GLU A 188 5.35 -8.33 -1.43
N ARG A 189 6.00 -7.19 -1.18
CA ARG A 189 7.46 -7.06 -1.27
C ARG A 189 8.15 -8.02 -0.30
N SER A 190 7.66 -8.11 0.93
CA SER A 190 8.18 -9.02 1.95
C SER A 190 7.98 -10.49 1.57
N PHE A 191 6.83 -10.85 1.01
CA PHE A 191 6.56 -12.20 0.49
C PHE A 191 7.39 -12.54 -0.75
N SER A 192 7.66 -11.57 -1.63
CA SER A 192 8.56 -11.74 -2.77
C SER A 192 10.00 -12.05 -2.30
N VAL A 193 10.47 -11.32 -1.28
CA VAL A 193 11.76 -11.60 -0.62
C VAL A 193 11.74 -12.97 0.04
N LEU A 194 10.66 -13.33 0.73
CA LEU A 194 10.49 -14.64 1.36
C LEU A 194 10.62 -15.76 0.33
N ASN A 195 9.98 -15.66 -0.84
CA ASN A 195 10.07 -16.65 -1.91
C ASN A 195 11.49 -16.80 -2.47
N ARG A 196 12.31 -15.74 -2.45
CA ARG A 196 13.72 -15.81 -2.86
C ARG A 196 14.60 -16.48 -1.80
N ILE A 197 14.26 -16.33 -0.52
CA ILE A 197 15.04 -16.90 0.60
C ILE A 197 14.64 -18.37 0.85
N LYS A 198 13.34 -18.67 0.84
CA LYS A 198 12.78 -20.02 0.92
C LYS A 198 12.71 -20.67 -0.47
N THR A 199 13.86 -21.13 -0.94
CA THR A 199 13.95 -21.98 -2.13
C THR A 199 13.68 -23.44 -1.79
N TYR A 200 13.37 -24.28 -2.78
CA TYR A 200 13.18 -25.73 -2.63
C TYR A 200 14.30 -26.43 -1.81
N LEU A 201 15.56 -26.05 -2.03
CA LEU A 201 16.71 -26.61 -1.30
C LEU A 201 16.87 -26.08 0.13
N ARG A 202 16.11 -25.06 0.54
CA ARG A 202 16.18 -24.37 1.84
C ARG A 202 14.85 -24.43 2.61
N CYS A 203 14.00 -25.41 2.32
CA CYS A 203 12.69 -25.53 2.95
C CYS A 203 12.73 -25.92 4.44
N THR A 204 13.85 -26.44 4.96
CA THR A 204 13.99 -26.96 6.33
C THR A 204 14.52 -25.93 7.35
N MET A 205 14.58 -24.65 6.99
CA MET A 205 15.05 -23.60 7.91
C MET A 205 14.04 -23.35 9.05
N SER A 206 14.53 -23.24 10.29
CA SER A 206 13.70 -22.85 11.43
C SER A 206 13.19 -21.41 11.29
N GLN A 207 12.04 -21.11 11.91
CA GLN A 207 11.44 -19.77 11.85
C GLN A 207 12.37 -18.69 12.41
N GLN A 208 13.10 -18.99 13.49
CA GLN A 208 14.11 -18.09 14.05
C GLN A 208 15.20 -17.74 13.03
N ARG A 209 15.77 -18.76 12.38
CA ARG A 209 16.80 -18.54 11.34
C ARG A 209 16.24 -17.75 10.16
N LEU A 210 15.01 -18.04 9.74
CA LEU A 210 14.34 -17.33 8.67
C LEU A 210 14.20 -15.84 8.99
N ASN A 211 13.68 -15.51 10.17
CA ASN A 211 13.50 -14.14 10.62
C ASN A 211 14.85 -13.38 10.65
N HIS A 212 15.91 -14.01 11.18
CA HIS A 212 17.25 -13.41 11.23
C HIS A 212 17.85 -13.15 9.84
N VAL A 213 17.46 -13.88 8.79
CA VAL A 213 17.95 -13.67 7.41
C VAL A 213 17.08 -12.66 6.65
N ILE A 214 15.76 -12.69 6.86
CA ILE A 214 14.82 -11.82 6.13
C ILE A 214 14.98 -10.36 6.56
N ILE A 215 15.12 -10.08 7.86
CA ILE A 215 15.18 -8.70 8.36
C ILE A 215 16.32 -7.90 7.72
N PRO A 216 17.58 -8.38 7.70
CA PRO A 216 18.66 -7.69 6.99
C PRO A 216 18.44 -7.58 5.48
N HIS A 217 17.75 -8.56 4.87
CA HIS A 217 17.48 -8.54 3.44
C HIS A 217 16.42 -7.51 3.02
N ILE A 218 15.41 -7.28 3.86
CA ILE A 218 14.39 -6.25 3.64
C ILE A 218 14.96 -4.87 3.92
N HIS A 219 15.78 -4.74 4.97
CA HIS A 219 16.34 -3.45 5.43
C HIS A 219 17.81 -3.28 5.08
N LYS A 220 18.22 -3.64 3.85
CA LYS A 220 19.62 -3.50 3.40
C LYS A 220 20.12 -2.08 3.53
N ASP A 221 19.32 -1.10 3.14
CA ASP A 221 19.69 0.32 3.23
C ASP A 221 20.04 0.75 4.65
N LYS A 222 19.41 0.15 5.67
CA LYS A 222 19.73 0.41 7.08
C LYS A 222 20.96 -0.38 7.53
N LEU A 223 21.16 -1.58 6.99
CA LEU A 223 22.31 -2.42 7.28
C LEU A 223 23.60 -1.80 6.73
N ASP A 224 23.54 -1.18 5.56
CA ASP A 224 24.68 -0.51 4.90
C ASP A 224 25.16 0.72 5.70
N LEU A 225 24.32 1.27 6.57
CA LEU A 225 24.68 2.38 7.48
C LEU A 225 25.37 1.89 8.77
N LEU A 226 25.38 0.59 9.07
CA LEU A 226 25.99 0.07 10.28
C LEU A 226 27.51 -0.01 10.14
N ASP A 227 28.23 0.43 11.17
CA ASP A 227 29.68 0.23 11.24
C ASP A 227 29.97 -1.23 11.59
N LEU A 228 30.52 -1.96 10.62
CA LEU A 228 30.91 -3.37 10.79
C LEU A 228 31.92 -3.57 11.91
N ASN A 229 32.80 -2.58 12.18
CA ASN A 229 33.79 -2.71 13.26
C ASN A 229 33.09 -2.73 14.62
N SER A 230 32.16 -1.79 14.86
CA SER A 230 31.34 -1.80 16.08
C SER A 230 30.59 -3.13 16.29
N VAL A 231 30.01 -3.69 15.23
CA VAL A 231 29.27 -4.97 15.30
C VAL A 231 30.21 -6.14 15.60
N CYS A 232 31.42 -6.12 15.02
CA CYS A 232 32.46 -7.10 15.30
C CYS A 232 32.91 -7.04 16.76
N SER A 233 33.23 -5.86 17.28
CA SER A 233 33.62 -5.68 18.67
C SER A 233 32.50 -6.12 19.64
N ASP A 234 31.24 -5.83 19.33
CA ASP A 234 30.07 -6.32 20.08
C ASP A 234 29.90 -7.86 20.01
N PHE A 235 30.18 -8.47 18.86
CA PHE A 235 30.10 -9.92 18.70
C PHE A 235 31.19 -10.64 19.52
N ILE A 236 32.39 -10.07 19.53
CA ILE A 236 33.55 -10.55 20.28
C ILE A 236 33.31 -10.38 21.78
N SER A 237 32.79 -9.23 22.21
CA SER A 237 32.60 -8.90 23.63
C SER A 237 31.62 -9.84 24.35
N LYS A 238 30.67 -10.44 23.62
CA LYS A 238 29.64 -11.35 24.15
C LYS A 238 30.14 -12.73 24.58
N ASN A 239 31.37 -13.14 24.26
CA ASN A 239 31.90 -14.44 24.67
C ASN A 239 33.41 -14.38 24.88
N GLU A 240 33.87 -14.79 26.07
CA GLU A 240 35.30 -14.82 26.43
C GLU A 240 36.14 -15.69 25.48
N ASN A 241 35.59 -16.80 24.98
CA ASN A 241 36.28 -17.63 23.98
C ASN A 241 36.43 -16.91 22.63
N ARG A 242 35.57 -15.95 22.31
CA ARG A 242 35.69 -15.12 21.11
C ARG A 242 36.73 -14.02 21.31
N LYS A 243 36.79 -13.42 22.50
CA LYS A 243 37.83 -12.43 22.85
C LYS A 243 39.24 -13.02 22.75
N THR A 244 39.43 -14.24 23.24
CA THR A 244 40.74 -14.91 23.18
C THR A 244 41.13 -15.29 21.75
N PHE A 245 40.17 -15.66 20.91
CA PHE A 245 40.44 -16.09 19.54
C PHE A 245 40.60 -14.93 18.54
N PHE A 246 39.74 -13.92 18.63
CA PHE A 246 39.72 -12.79 17.69
C PHE A 246 40.51 -11.56 18.19
N GLY A 247 40.89 -11.51 19.46
CA GLY A 247 41.60 -10.38 20.06
C GLY A 247 40.69 -9.17 20.34
N ALA A 248 41.30 -8.04 20.71
CA ALA A 248 40.60 -6.75 20.79
C ALA A 248 40.59 -6.11 19.39
N VAL A 249 39.38 -5.88 18.86
CA VAL A 249 39.11 -5.14 17.61
C VAL A 249 38.72 -3.71 17.95
#